data_AF-A0A7Y7Y6K1-F1
#
_entry.id   AF-A0A7Y7Y6K1-F1
#
_cell.length_a   1.000
_cell.length_b   1.000
_cell.length_c   1.000
_cell.angle_alpha   90.00
_cell.angle_beta   90.00
_cell.angle_gamma   90.00
#
_symmetry.space_group_name_H-M   'P 1'
#
loop_
_entity.id
_entity.type
_entity.pdbx_description
1 polymer ?
#
loop_
_entity_poly.entity_id
_entity_poly.type
_entity_poly.pdbx_seq_one_letter_code
_entity_poly.pdbx_strand_id
1 'polypeptide(L)' 'DELDVNEQNPQALGFYFKQGFEVIGRTEHDGLGQPYPLLHMRLRSHTSRHR' A
#
# COMPACT_ATOMS: atom_id res chain seq x y z
N ASP A 1 3.78 -10.00 2.30
CA ASP A 1 2.50 -9.70 1.65
C ASP A 1 2.56 -8.35 0.96
N GLU A 2 2.03 -8.27 -0.26
CA GLU A 2 1.98 -7.07 -1.10
C GLU A 2 0.57 -6.89 -1.68
N LEU A 3 0.14 -5.63 -1.84
CA LEU A 3 -1.16 -5.28 -2.40
C LEU A 3 -1.13 -3.89 -3.05
N ASP A 4 -2.13 -3.62 -3.88
CA ASP A 4 -2.39 -2.30 -4.44
C ASP A 4 -3.67 -1.72 -3.87
N VAL A 5 -3.64 -0.43 -3.53
CA VAL A 5 -4.81 0.29 -3.04
C VAL A 5 -4.95 1.61 -3.78
N ASN A 6 -6.18 1.98 -4.12
CA ASN A 6 -6.44 3.29 -4.71
C ASN A 6 -6.08 4.40 -3.69
N GLU A 7 -5.22 5.33 -4.10
CA GLU A 7 -4.74 6.47 -3.29
C GLU A 7 -5.90 7.33 -2.78
N GLN A 8 -7.01 7.37 -3.52
CA GLN A 8 -8.21 8.14 -3.23
C GLN A 8 -9.12 7.47 -2.19
N ASN A 9 -8.76 6.29 -1.65
CA ASN A 9 -9.51 5.59 -0.61
C ASN A 9 -8.84 5.75 0.77
N PRO A 10 -9.06 6.86 1.49
CA PRO A 10 -8.41 7.13 2.78
C PRO A 10 -8.79 6.13 3.87
N GLN A 11 -9.96 5.50 3.78
CA GLN A 11 -10.39 4.48 4.73
C GLN A 11 -9.56 3.20 4.59
N ALA A 12 -9.37 2.73 3.36
CA ALA A 12 -8.51 1.56 3.10
C ALA A 12 -7.05 1.84 3.46
N LEU A 13 -6.55 3.03 3.14
CA LEU A 13 -5.20 3.46 3.55
C LEU A 13 -5.03 3.37 5.06
N GLY A 14 -5.95 3.96 5.83
CA GLY A 14 -5.92 3.91 7.29
C GLY A 14 -5.99 2.48 7.83
N PHE A 15 -6.75 1.60 7.20
CA PHE A 15 -6.84 0.19 7.56
C PHE A 15 -5.51 -0.56 7.34
N TYR A 16 -4.88 -0.41 6.17
CA TYR A 16 -3.64 -1.11 5.85
C TYR A 16 -2.44 -0.55 6.62
N PHE A 17 -2.36 0.77 6.83
CA PHE A 17 -1.32 1.35 7.69
C PHE A 17 -1.39 0.81 9.12
N LYS A 18 -2.60 0.67 9.69
CA LYS A 18 -2.79 0.08 11.03
C LYS A 18 -2.39 -1.40 11.09
N GLN A 19 -2.50 -2.13 9.99
CA GLN A 19 -2.00 -3.50 9.87
C GLN A 19 -0.48 -3.59 9.69
N GLY A 20 0.22 -2.46 9.57
CA GLY A 20 1.67 -2.43 9.41
C GLY A 20 2.14 -2.48 7.95
N PHE A 21 1.25 -2.25 6.99
CA PHE A 21 1.66 -2.04 5.60
C PHE A 21 2.34 -0.67 5.44
N GLU A 22 3.31 -0.60 4.54
CA GLU A 22 4.00 0.61 4.11
C GLU A 22 3.87 0.79 2.60
N VAL A 23 3.82 2.04 2.12
CA VAL A 23 3.84 2.34 0.69
C VAL A 23 5.24 2.12 0.15
N ILE A 24 5.35 1.32 -0.91
CA ILE A 24 6.62 1.00 -1.60
C ILE A 24 6.66 1.52 -3.04
N GLY A 25 5.54 2.02 -3.56
CA GLY A 25 5.47 2.61 -4.90
C GLY A 25 4.11 3.24 -5.20
N ARG A 26 4.02 3.92 -6.34
CA ARG A 26 2.80 4.55 -6.85
C ARG A 26 2.74 4.49 -8.36
N THR A 27 1.57 4.18 -8.92
CA THR A 27 1.26 4.37 -10.34
C THR A 27 0.20 5.44 -10.51
N GLU A 28 0.31 6.23 -11.58
CA GLU A 28 -0.67 7.29 -11.89
C GLU A 28 -1.96 6.73 -12.49
N HIS A 29 -1.85 5.57 -13.15
CA HIS A 29 -2.95 4.89 -13.79
C HIS A 29 -3.11 3.48 -13.23
N ASP A 30 -4.32 2.95 -13.33
CA ASP A 30 -4.60 1.56 -13.03
C ASP A 30 -4.17 0.62 -14.18
N GLY A 31 -4.41 -0.68 -14.02
CA GLY A 31 -4.09 -1.69 -15.03
C GLY A 31 -4.87 -1.56 -16.35
N LEU A 32 -5.88 -0.67 -16.43
CA LEU A 32 -6.67 -0.38 -17.62
C LEU A 32 -6.36 1.01 -18.20
N GLY A 33 -5.36 1.72 -17.65
CA GLY A 33 -4.99 3.07 -18.10
C GLY A 33 -5.93 4.18 -17.63
N GLN A 34 -6.84 3.90 -16.69
CA GLN A 34 -7.69 4.93 -16.10
C GLN A 34 -6.89 5.77 -15.09
N PRO A 35 -7.19 7.07 -14.92
CA PRO A 35 -6.47 7.97 -14.02
C PRO A 35 -6.87 7.76 -12.55
N TYR A 36 -6.74 6.51 -12.09
CA TYR A 36 -6.95 6.09 -10.70
C TYR A 36 -5.60 5.72 -10.12
N PRO A 37 -4.93 6.64 -9.39
CA PRO A 37 -3.63 6.36 -8.84
C PRO A 37 -3.69 5.20 -7.85
N LEU A 38 -2.78 4.25 -7.99
CA LEU A 38 -2.64 3.11 -7.08
C LEU A 38 -1.37 3.30 -6.26
N LEU A 39 -1.45 2.98 -4.97
CA LEU A 39 -0.29 2.82 -4.10
C LEU A 39 0.01 1.32 -3.98
N HIS A 40 1.24 0.96 -4.32
CA HIS A 40 1.80 -0.36 -4.03
C HIS A 40 2.21 -0.39 -2.56
N MET A 41 1.67 -1.32 -1.78
CA MET A 41 1.92 -1.45 -0.36
C MET A 41 2.46 -2.84 -0.02
N ARG A 42 3.36 -2.89 0.97
CA ARG A 42 3.93 -4.14 1.49
C ARG A 42 3.76 -4.21 3.00
N LEU A 43 3.40 -5.38 3.53
CA LEU A 43 3.43 -5.61 4.98
C LEU A 43 4.88 -5.56 5.45
N ARG A 44 5.18 -4.69 6.43
CA ARG A 44 6.52 -4.61 7.01
C ARG A 44 6.86 -5.96 7.63
N SER A 45 7.92 -6.60 7.15
CA SER A 45 8.46 -7.76 7.84
C SER A 45 8.95 -7.29 9.21
N HIS A 46 8.37 -7.83 10.27
CA HIS A 46 8.90 -7.66 11.62
C HIS A 46 10.26 -8.33 11.64
N THR A 47 11.31 -7.58 11.32
CA THR A 47 12.66 -7.98 11.66
C THR A 47 12.73 -7.85 13.17
N SER A 48 12.45 -8.94 13.88
CA SER A 48 12.75 -9.07 15.30
C SER A 48 14.23 -8.71 15.46
N ARG A 49 14.52 -7.49 15.92
CA ARG A 49 15.83 -7.17 16.49
C ARG A 49 15.90 -7.95 17.79
N HIS A 50 16.24 -9.23 17.69
CA HIS A 50 16.78 -9.98 18.81
C HIS A 50 18.09 -9.30 19.19
N ARG A 51 18.03 -8.47 20.24
CA ARG A 51 19.15 -8.19 21.13
C ARG A 51 18.72 -8.57 22.52
#